data_AF-A0A315Y109-F1
#
_entry.id   AF-A0A315Y109-F1
#
_cell.length_a   1.000
_cell.length_b   1.000
_cell.length_c   1.000
_cell.angle_alpha   90.00
_cell.angle_beta   90.00
_cell.angle_gamma   90.00
#
_symmetry.space_group_name_H-M   'P 1'
#
loop_
_entity.id
_entity.type
_entity.pdbx_description
1 polymer ?
#
loop_
_entity_poly.entity_id
_entity_poly.type
_entity_poly.pdbx_seq_one_letter_code
_entity_poly.pdbx_strand_id
1 'polypeptide(L)'
;MKKSKKKLKGMTLIEMIISIAIFAIMGGLLVLVGTHIDNTTKATNKLKNKIVEESPYAANHVKTLKTDPTLGNIDLTDTAISITVIQDEASGNYYVQIPDPNDPSKKIIDTRSYGQGSGDRVDMTAKKYTTEDVVTDGMTAQEKQDFRKGANGGLNLDFIEIDP
;
A
#
# COMPACT_ATOMS: atom_id res chain seq x y z
N MET A 1 61.02 36.01 -38.64
CA MET A 1 60.25 35.31 -37.58
C MET A 1 60.62 33.82 -37.59
N LYS A 2 61.31 33.31 -36.55
CA LYS A 2 61.63 31.87 -36.43
C LYS A 2 60.37 31.12 -35.98
N LYS A 3 59.81 30.25 -36.85
CA LYS A 3 58.70 29.34 -36.48
C LYS A 3 59.27 28.18 -35.66
N SER A 4 59.01 28.14 -34.35
CA SER A 4 59.37 27.00 -33.51
C SER A 4 58.43 25.83 -33.83
N LYS A 5 58.97 24.74 -34.35
CA LYS A 5 58.23 23.49 -34.52
C LYS A 5 57.99 22.90 -33.12
N LYS A 6 56.79 23.09 -32.57
CA LYS A 6 56.35 22.48 -31.31
C LYS A 6 56.39 20.96 -31.50
N LYS A 7 57.38 20.28 -30.92
CA LYS A 7 57.41 18.81 -30.88
C LYS A 7 56.24 18.36 -30.01
N LEU A 8 55.21 17.79 -30.64
CA LEU A 8 54.20 17.01 -29.95
C LEU A 8 54.93 15.87 -29.26
N LYS A 9 55.10 15.97 -27.93
CA LYS A 9 55.60 14.87 -27.12
C LYS A 9 54.57 13.76 -27.27
N GLY A 10 54.99 12.61 -27.81
CA GLY A 10 54.12 11.45 -27.92
C GLY A 10 53.50 11.14 -26.56
N MET A 11 52.19 10.89 -26.54
CA MET A 11 51.44 10.54 -25.34
C MET A 11 52.12 9.34 -24.68
N THR A 12 52.43 9.46 -23.40
CA THR A 12 53.13 8.39 -22.71
C THR A 12 52.19 7.21 -22.49
N LEU A 13 52.72 5.99 -22.58
CA LEU A 13 51.94 4.75 -22.41
C LEU A 13 51.15 4.76 -21.07
N ILE A 14 51.75 5.33 -20.03
CA ILE A 14 51.15 5.46 -18.70
C ILE A 14 49.90 6.35 -18.72
N GLU A 15 49.91 7.47 -19.44
CA GLU A 15 48.77 8.39 -19.57
C GLU A 15 47.60 7.72 -20.30
N MET A 16 47.89 6.86 -21.29
CA MET A 16 46.88 6.11 -22.01
C MET A 16 46.21 5.05 -21.11
N ILE A 17 47.00 4.31 -20.31
CA ILE A 17 46.47 3.31 -19.37
C ILE A 17 45.58 3.97 -18.31
N ILE A 18 46.02 5.11 -17.75
CA ILE A 18 45.23 5.87 -16.76
C ILE A 18 43.92 6.38 -17.37
N SER A 19 43.96 6.87 -18.61
CA SER A 19 42.76 7.37 -19.30
C SER A 19 41.73 6.26 -19.54
N ILE A 20 42.17 5.06 -19.92
CA ILE A 20 41.29 3.89 -20.11
C ILE A 20 40.67 3.45 -18.78
N ALA A 21 41.43 3.46 -17.69
CA ALA A 21 40.92 3.09 -16.37
C ALA A 21 39.81 4.05 -15.90
N ILE A 22 40.00 5.36 -16.05
CA ILE A 22 38.98 6.36 -15.70
C ILE A 22 37.73 6.19 -16.58
N PHE A 23 37.91 5.94 -17.88
CA PHE A 23 36.81 5.72 -18.81
C PHE A 23 36.00 4.46 -18.46
N ALA A 24 36.66 3.38 -18.06
CA ALA A 24 36.01 2.15 -17.61
C ALA A 24 35.20 2.36 -16.32
N ILE A 25 35.72 3.13 -15.36
CA ILE A 25 35.01 3.44 -14.11
C ILE A 25 33.76 4.30 -14.40
N MET A 26 33.88 5.34 -15.22
CA MET A 26 32.72 6.17 -15.61
C MET A 26 31.67 5.36 -16.38
N GLY A 27 32.10 4.50 -17.30
CA GLY A 27 31.20 3.61 -18.04
C GLY A 27 30.47 2.65 -17.11
N GLY A 28 31.18 2.05 -16.15
CA GLY A 28 30.59 1.16 -15.15
C GLY A 28 29.55 1.86 -14.27
N LEU A 29 29.84 3.08 -13.81
CA LEU A 29 28.90 3.88 -13.01
C LEU A 29 27.63 4.24 -13.79
N LEU A 30 27.76 4.63 -15.06
CA LEU A 30 26.62 4.94 -15.92
C LEU A 30 25.71 3.73 -16.15
N VAL A 31 26.28 2.54 -16.37
CA VAL A 31 25.51 1.30 -16.50
C VAL A 31 24.80 0.96 -15.18
N LEU A 32 25.49 1.09 -14.05
CA LEU A 32 24.92 0.80 -12.73
C LEU A 32 23.71 1.73 -12.45
N VAL A 33 23.87 3.04 -12.65
CA VAL A 33 22.78 4.01 -12.47
C VAL A 33 21.64 3.73 -13.45
N GLY A 34 21.94 3.44 -14.71
CA GLY A 34 20.94 3.07 -15.72
C GLY A 34 20.12 1.85 -15.31
N THR A 35 20.77 0.80 -14.82
CA THR A 35 20.07 -0.41 -14.33
C THR A 35 19.26 -0.14 -13.07
N HIS A 36 19.75 0.70 -12.15
CA HIS A 36 19.01 1.06 -10.95
C HIS A 36 17.77 1.89 -11.28
N ILE A 37 17.88 2.84 -12.21
CA ILE A 37 16.73 3.64 -12.68
C ILE A 37 15.72 2.73 -13.37
N ASP A 38 16.15 1.85 -14.27
CA ASP A 38 15.24 0.92 -14.98
C ASP A 38 14.48 0.00 -14.01
N ASN A 39 15.18 -0.56 -13.02
CA ASN A 39 14.56 -1.39 -11.98
C ASN A 39 13.57 -0.60 -11.14
N THR A 40 13.93 0.63 -10.71
CA THR A 40 13.03 1.51 -9.97
C THR A 40 11.81 1.89 -10.80
N THR A 41 11.97 2.25 -12.07
CA THR A 41 10.86 2.60 -12.97
C THR A 41 9.93 1.42 -13.20
N LYS A 42 10.45 0.20 -13.40
CA LYS A 42 9.65 -1.03 -13.49
C LYS A 42 8.85 -1.28 -12.21
N ALA A 43 9.47 -1.11 -11.04
CA ALA A 43 8.81 -1.26 -9.75
C ALA A 43 7.69 -0.22 -9.56
N THR A 44 7.95 1.05 -9.89
CA THR A 44 6.96 2.13 -9.80
C THR A 44 5.78 1.90 -10.76
N ASN A 45 6.04 1.50 -12.00
CA ASN A 45 4.97 1.19 -12.95
C ASN A 45 4.13 -0.01 -12.49
N LYS A 46 4.76 -1.03 -11.91
CA LYS A 46 4.05 -2.16 -11.29
C LYS A 46 3.17 -1.70 -10.13
N LEU A 47 3.68 -0.85 -9.24
CA LEU A 47 2.92 -0.30 -8.12
C LEU A 47 1.78 0.61 -8.58
N LYS A 48 2.00 1.43 -9.62
CA LYS A 48 0.97 2.28 -10.20
C LYS A 48 -0.17 1.46 -10.79
N ASN A 49 0.14 0.44 -11.59
CA ASN A 49 -0.89 -0.42 -12.19
C ASN A 49 -1.71 -1.13 -11.11
N LYS A 50 -1.06 -1.63 -10.05
CA LYS A 50 -1.73 -2.17 -8.86
C LYS A 50 -2.72 -1.16 -8.26
N ILE A 51 -2.25 0.05 -7.93
CA ILE A 51 -3.12 1.07 -7.34
C ILE A 51 -4.29 1.41 -8.27
N VAL A 52 -4.08 1.53 -9.58
CA VAL A 52 -5.17 1.87 -10.51
C VAL A 52 -6.21 0.75 -10.61
N GLU A 53 -5.78 -0.51 -10.60
CA GLU A 53 -6.69 -1.66 -10.59
C GLU A 53 -7.42 -1.77 -9.24
N GLU A 54 -6.77 -1.48 -8.12
CA GLU A 54 -7.29 -1.75 -6.77
C GLU A 54 -8.06 -0.57 -6.14
N SER A 55 -7.74 0.68 -6.51
CA SER A 55 -8.37 1.89 -5.95
C SER A 55 -9.89 1.95 -6.15
N PRO A 56 -10.46 1.54 -7.31
CA PRO A 56 -11.91 1.50 -7.50
C PRO A 56 -12.60 0.50 -6.56
N TYR A 57 -11.96 -0.63 -6.23
CA TYR A 57 -12.55 -1.62 -5.32
C TYR A 57 -12.46 -1.14 -3.86
N ALA A 58 -11.34 -0.53 -3.49
CA ALA A 58 -11.15 0.10 -2.19
C ALA A 58 -12.16 1.22 -1.92
N ALA A 59 -12.34 2.13 -2.88
CA ALA A 59 -13.16 3.34 -2.72
C ALA A 59 -14.65 3.04 -2.62
N ASN A 60 -15.09 1.92 -3.19
CA ASN A 60 -16.50 1.69 -3.47
C ASN A 60 -17.12 0.66 -2.49
N HIS A 61 -16.33 0.12 -1.54
CA HIS A 61 -16.76 -0.83 -0.50
C HIS A 61 -17.65 -1.95 -1.08
N VAL A 62 -17.36 -2.39 -2.32
CA VAL A 62 -18.24 -3.32 -3.05
C VAL A 62 -18.05 -4.70 -2.45
N LYS A 63 -18.95 -5.09 -1.55
CA LYS A 63 -18.98 -6.43 -0.92
C LYS A 63 -19.67 -7.48 -1.78
N THR A 64 -20.36 -7.06 -2.84
CA THR A 64 -21.19 -7.94 -3.65
C THR A 64 -21.08 -7.51 -5.10
N LEU A 65 -20.51 -8.39 -5.91
CA LEU A 65 -20.55 -8.25 -7.35
C LEU A 65 -21.94 -8.71 -7.82
N LYS A 66 -22.74 -7.80 -8.36
CA LYS A 66 -23.85 -8.20 -9.26
C LYS A 66 -23.27 -8.39 -10.65
N THR A 67 -22.62 -9.52 -10.86
CA THR A 67 -22.15 -9.88 -12.20
C THR A 67 -23.16 -10.85 -12.81
N ASP A 68 -23.93 -10.34 -13.77
CA ASP A 68 -24.74 -11.13 -14.70
C ASP A 68 -25.93 -11.92 -14.06
N PRO A 69 -27.16 -11.86 -14.62
CA PRO A 69 -28.30 -12.66 -14.13
C PRO A 69 -28.07 -14.20 -14.12
N THR A 70 -26.94 -14.67 -14.65
CA THR A 70 -26.61 -16.08 -14.82
C THR A 70 -25.61 -16.65 -13.79
N LEU A 71 -24.84 -15.79 -13.09
CA LEU A 71 -23.69 -16.23 -12.26
C LEU A 71 -23.89 -16.13 -10.74
N GLY A 72 -25.00 -15.55 -10.28
CA GLY A 72 -25.29 -15.44 -8.84
C GLY A 72 -24.42 -14.41 -8.13
N ASN A 73 -24.81 -14.04 -6.91
CA ASN A 73 -24.04 -13.08 -6.10
C ASN A 73 -22.72 -13.73 -5.68
N ILE A 74 -21.63 -13.01 -5.86
CA ILE A 74 -20.30 -13.45 -5.42
C ILE A 74 -19.99 -12.68 -4.15
N ASP A 75 -19.99 -13.40 -3.04
CA ASP A 75 -19.57 -12.90 -1.73
C ASP A 75 -18.05 -12.97 -1.65
N LEU A 76 -17.43 -11.85 -1.31
CA LEU A 76 -15.99 -11.81 -1.05
C LEU A 76 -15.67 -12.66 0.19
N THR A 77 -14.60 -13.45 0.12
CA THR A 77 -14.08 -14.23 1.25
C THR A 77 -13.66 -13.26 2.37
N ASP A 78 -14.48 -13.16 3.42
CA ASP A 78 -14.20 -12.36 4.59
C ASP A 78 -13.48 -13.19 5.66
N THR A 79 -12.39 -12.67 6.19
CA THR A 79 -11.79 -13.23 7.41
C THR A 79 -12.10 -12.29 8.57
N ALA A 80 -12.78 -12.81 9.58
CA ALA A 80 -12.99 -12.08 10.82
C ALA A 80 -11.65 -11.84 11.51
N ILE A 81 -11.37 -10.58 11.81
CA ILE A 81 -10.20 -10.12 12.56
C ILE A 81 -10.66 -9.29 13.75
N SER A 82 -9.92 -9.37 14.86
CA SER A 82 -10.14 -8.53 16.03
C SER A 82 -9.12 -7.41 16.05
N ILE A 83 -9.58 -6.16 16.13
CA ILE A 83 -8.73 -4.98 16.26
C ILE A 83 -8.86 -4.49 17.69
N THR A 84 -7.74 -4.47 18.40
CA THR A 84 -7.69 -3.87 19.74
C THR A 84 -7.02 -2.51 19.62
N VAL A 85 -7.79 -1.45 19.88
CA VAL A 85 -7.26 -0.10 20.06
C VAL A 85 -7.03 0.10 21.55
N ILE A 86 -5.76 0.31 21.93
CA ILE A 86 -5.38 0.66 23.30
C ILE A 86 -5.01 2.13 23.28
N GLN A 87 -5.77 2.93 24.04
CA GLN A 87 -5.43 4.33 24.23
C GLN A 87 -5.08 4.55 25.71
N ASP A 88 -3.79 4.75 25.95
CA ASP A 88 -3.31 5.17 27.27
C ASP A 88 -3.70 6.63 27.51
N GLU A 89 -4.15 6.93 28.72
CA GLU A 89 -4.50 8.28 29.21
C GLU A 89 -5.66 8.98 28.47
N ALA A 90 -6.45 8.27 27.64
CA ALA A 90 -7.71 8.79 27.15
C ALA A 90 -8.60 9.11 28.35
N SER A 91 -9.08 10.35 28.46
CA SER A 91 -10.04 10.72 29.49
C SER A 91 -10.95 11.84 29.00
N GLY A 92 -12.21 11.81 29.42
CA GLY A 92 -13.19 12.78 28.98
C GLY A 92 -14.55 12.59 29.63
N ASN A 93 -15.43 13.56 29.39
CA ASN A 93 -16.82 13.52 29.84
C ASN A 93 -17.74 13.35 28.63
N TYR A 94 -18.75 12.49 28.74
CA TYR A 94 -19.82 12.35 27.78
C TYR A 94 -21.18 12.55 28.47
N TYR A 95 -22.16 13.02 27.70
CA TYR A 95 -23.49 13.32 28.19
C TYR A 95 -24.47 12.26 27.71
N VAL A 96 -25.23 11.66 28.64
CA VAL A 96 -26.31 10.71 28.32
C VAL A 96 -27.63 11.33 28.71
N GLN A 97 -28.63 11.23 27.84
CA GLN A 97 -29.99 11.60 28.21
C GLN A 97 -30.67 10.40 28.87
N ILE A 98 -30.97 10.49 30.17
CA ILE A 98 -31.72 9.47 30.90
C ILE A 98 -33.09 10.02 31.31
N PRO A 99 -34.13 9.17 31.44
CA PRO A 99 -35.42 9.60 31.96
C PRO A 99 -35.28 10.21 33.36
N ASP A 100 -36.00 11.30 33.64
CA ASP A 100 -36.02 11.90 34.98
C ASP A 100 -36.67 10.91 35.96
N PRO A 101 -35.98 10.54 37.07
CA PRO A 101 -36.52 9.61 38.07
C PRO A 101 -37.84 10.06 38.69
N ASN A 102 -38.11 11.38 38.72
CA ASN A 102 -39.30 11.96 39.32
C ASN A 102 -40.39 12.32 38.29
N ASP A 103 -40.03 12.35 37.00
CA ASP A 103 -40.95 12.62 35.89
C ASP A 103 -40.49 11.91 34.61
N PRO A 104 -40.87 10.64 34.38
CA PRO A 104 -40.42 9.84 33.24
C PRO A 104 -40.72 10.43 31.86
N SER A 105 -41.57 11.47 31.77
CA SER A 105 -41.86 12.19 30.53
C SER A 105 -40.76 13.19 30.13
N LYS A 106 -39.84 13.51 31.05
CA LYS A 106 -38.70 14.40 30.84
C LYS A 106 -37.39 13.63 30.79
N LYS A 107 -36.40 14.22 30.12
CA LYS A 107 -35.03 13.70 30.07
C LYS A 107 -34.10 14.65 30.83
N ILE A 108 -33.25 14.09 31.66
CA ILE A 108 -32.15 14.80 32.31
C ILE A 108 -30.84 14.46 31.61
N ILE A 109 -29.91 15.42 31.61
CA ILE A 109 -28.56 15.23 31.08
C ILE A 109 -27.69 14.69 32.23
N ASP A 110 -27.30 13.43 32.12
CA ASP A 110 -26.34 12.78 33.01
C ASP A 110 -24.93 12.94 32.43
N THR A 111 -23.99 13.44 33.23
CA THR A 111 -22.58 13.57 32.82
C THR A 111 -21.82 12.37 33.34
N ARG A 112 -21.27 11.57 32.42
CA ARG A 112 -20.45 10.42 32.74
C ARG A 112 -19.01 10.67 32.31
N SER A 113 -18.06 10.22 33.12
CA SER A 113 -16.63 10.31 32.80
C SER A 113 -16.11 8.95 32.33
N TYR A 114 -15.17 8.95 31.40
CA TYR A 114 -14.36 7.79 31.02
C TYR A 114 -12.87 8.11 31.20
N GLY A 115 -12.03 7.09 31.33
CA GLY A 115 -10.57 7.29 31.39
C GLY A 115 -9.94 7.46 32.78
N GLN A 116 -10.48 6.84 33.84
CA GLN A 116 -9.90 6.95 35.20
C GLN A 116 -9.00 5.76 35.62
N GLY A 117 -8.42 5.00 34.67
CA GLY A 117 -7.42 3.98 34.99
C GLY A 117 -7.09 3.03 33.83
N SER A 118 -5.80 2.70 33.70
CA SER A 118 -5.13 1.80 32.73
C SER A 118 -5.83 1.59 31.38
N GLY A 119 -5.31 2.26 30.35
CA GLY A 119 -5.52 1.98 28.92
C GLY A 119 -6.95 1.65 28.53
N ASP A 120 -7.71 2.66 28.10
CA ASP A 120 -9.03 2.39 27.52
C ASP A 120 -8.84 1.47 26.31
N ARG A 121 -9.45 0.28 26.40
CA ARG A 121 -9.35 -0.77 25.40
C ARG A 121 -10.67 -0.88 24.65
N VAL A 122 -10.63 -0.63 23.35
CA VAL A 122 -11.75 -0.89 22.45
C VAL A 122 -11.38 -2.10 21.60
N ASP A 123 -12.08 -3.20 21.81
CA ASP A 123 -12.03 -4.36 20.93
C ASP A 123 -13.11 -4.21 19.86
N MET A 124 -12.69 -4.12 18.60
CA MET A 124 -13.57 -4.02 17.44
C MET A 124 -13.48 -5.31 16.64
N THR A 125 -14.62 -5.76 16.12
CA THR A 125 -14.62 -6.82 15.11
C THR A 125 -14.47 -6.16 13.75
N ALA A 126 -13.66 -6.74 12.88
CA ALA A 126 -13.49 -6.24 11.54
C ALA A 126 -13.43 -7.41 10.55
N LYS A 127 -13.77 -7.12 9.31
CA LYS A 127 -13.66 -8.05 8.20
C LYS A 127 -12.48 -7.64 7.34
N LYS A 128 -11.61 -8.62 7.06
CA LYS A 128 -10.51 -8.48 6.14
C LYS A 128 -10.91 -9.01 4.77
N TYR A 129 -10.67 -8.22 3.72
CA TYR A 129 -10.85 -8.62 2.32
C TYR A 129 -9.52 -8.54 1.57
N THR A 130 -9.28 -9.50 0.67
CA THR A 130 -8.13 -9.47 -0.24
C THR A 130 -8.60 -9.07 -1.65
N THR A 131 -7.86 -8.19 -2.32
CA THR A 131 -8.17 -7.79 -3.69
C THR A 131 -7.92 -8.89 -4.72
N GLU A 132 -7.10 -9.89 -4.39
CA GLU A 132 -6.85 -11.03 -5.29
C GLU A 132 -8.14 -11.81 -5.58
N ASP A 133 -8.95 -12.05 -4.55
CA ASP A 133 -10.22 -12.78 -4.70
C ASP A 133 -11.21 -12.01 -5.59
N VAL A 134 -11.17 -10.68 -5.55
CA VAL A 134 -12.00 -9.80 -6.39
C VAL A 134 -11.54 -9.84 -7.85
N VAL A 135 -10.23 -9.73 -8.09
CA VAL A 135 -9.68 -9.60 -9.45
C VAL A 135 -9.60 -10.94 -10.17
N THR A 136 -9.42 -12.04 -9.43
CA THR A 136 -9.36 -13.39 -9.99
C THR A 136 -10.71 -14.11 -9.99
N ASP A 137 -11.79 -13.37 -9.71
CA ASP A 137 -13.14 -13.93 -9.71
C ASP A 137 -13.55 -14.40 -11.11
N GLY A 138 -14.24 -15.54 -11.18
CA GLY A 138 -14.61 -16.20 -12.44
C GLY A 138 -13.45 -16.81 -13.25
N MET A 139 -12.19 -16.60 -12.84
CA MET A 139 -11.03 -17.22 -13.48
C MET A 139 -10.88 -18.70 -13.10
N THR A 140 -10.51 -19.53 -14.07
CA THR A 140 -10.10 -20.91 -13.85
C THR A 140 -8.81 -20.98 -13.02
N ALA A 141 -8.57 -22.09 -12.34
CA ALA A 141 -7.35 -22.27 -11.52
C ALA A 141 -6.04 -22.04 -12.31
N GLN A 142 -6.07 -22.29 -13.62
CA GLN A 142 -4.94 -22.06 -14.51
C GLN A 142 -4.74 -20.57 -14.79
N GLU A 143 -5.81 -19.84 -15.09
CA GLU A 143 -5.79 -18.39 -15.28
C GLU A 143 -5.38 -17.66 -14.00
N LYS A 144 -5.79 -18.14 -12.82
CA LYS A 144 -5.30 -17.62 -11.53
C LYS A 144 -3.78 -17.82 -11.37
N GLN A 145 -3.24 -18.97 -11.76
CA GLN A 145 -1.80 -19.20 -11.74
C GLN A 145 -1.04 -18.30 -12.71
N ASP A 146 -1.59 -18.08 -13.90
CA ASP A 146 -0.95 -17.27 -14.92
C ASP A 146 -1.04 -15.77 -14.56
N PHE A 147 -2.14 -15.36 -13.93
CA PHE A 147 -2.28 -14.07 -13.27
C PHE A 147 -1.24 -13.89 -12.15
N ARG A 148 -1.06 -14.89 -11.28
CA ARG A 148 -0.02 -14.94 -10.22
C ARG A 148 1.42 -14.90 -10.75
N LYS A 149 1.66 -15.37 -11.98
CA LYS A 149 2.97 -15.29 -12.67
C LYS A 149 3.15 -13.97 -13.43
N GLY A 150 2.04 -13.29 -13.74
CA GLY A 150 2.02 -12.01 -14.44
C GLY A 150 2.57 -10.85 -13.60
N ALA A 151 2.71 -9.68 -14.23
CA ALA A 151 3.22 -8.48 -13.55
C ALA A 151 2.39 -8.12 -12.29
N ASN A 152 1.10 -8.45 -12.28
CA ASN A 152 0.16 -8.19 -11.20
C ASN A 152 0.00 -9.38 -10.23
N GLY A 153 0.72 -10.48 -10.38
CA GLY A 153 0.46 -11.69 -9.60
C GLY A 153 0.79 -11.68 -8.10
N GLY A 154 1.39 -10.59 -7.61
CA GLY A 154 1.65 -10.37 -6.19
C GLY A 154 0.78 -9.26 -5.61
N LEU A 155 -0.51 -9.23 -5.97
CA LEU A 155 -1.52 -8.37 -5.33
C LEU A 155 -1.70 -8.87 -3.89
N ASN A 156 -1.55 -7.98 -2.92
CA ASN A 156 -1.64 -8.25 -1.48
C ASN A 156 -2.07 -6.95 -0.77
N LEU A 157 -3.07 -6.24 -1.31
CA LEU A 157 -3.70 -5.19 -0.51
C LEU A 157 -4.83 -5.83 0.30
N ASP A 158 -4.66 -5.72 1.60
CA ASP A 158 -5.63 -6.15 2.58
C ASP A 158 -6.48 -4.96 2.98
N PHE A 159 -7.78 -5.05 2.77
CA PHE A 159 -8.73 -4.03 3.23
C PHE A 159 -9.36 -4.50 4.52
N ILE A 160 -9.42 -3.60 5.49
CA ILE A 160 -9.99 -3.85 6.80
C ILE A 160 -11.22 -2.97 6.94
N GLU A 161 -12.37 -3.60 7.14
CA GLU A 161 -13.62 -2.90 7.41
C GLU A 161 -14.06 -3.22 8.83
N ILE A 162 -14.28 -2.17 9.61
CA ILE A 162 -14.66 -2.28 11.00
C ILE A 162 -16.18 -2.45 11.08
N ASP A 163 -16.64 -3.51 11.74
CA ASP A 163 -18.05 -3.68 12.08
C ASP A 163 -18.37 -2.74 13.27
N PRO A 164 -19.32 -1.79 13.11
CA PRO A 164 -19.65 -0.80 14.13
C PRO A 164 -20.45 -1.35 15.32
#